data_AF-A0A388TDR8-F1
#
_entry.id   AF-A0A388TDR8-F1
#
_cell.length_a   1.000
_cell.length_b   1.000
_cell.length_c   1.000
_cell.angle_alpha   90.00
_cell.angle_beta   90.00
_cell.angle_gamma   90.00
#
_symmetry.space_group_name_H-M   'P 1'
#
loop_
_entity.id
_entity.type
_entity.pdbx_description
1 polymer ?
#
loop_
_entity_poly.entity_id
_entity_poly.type
_entity_poly.pdbx_seq_one_letter_code
_entity_poly.pdbx_strand_id
1 'polypeptide(L)'
;MKNAKKFQTPVLFCVFNRLETTRRVFAVIQKIQPQYLYIAADGPRTGKSGEQEKAAAVRKFIMDNIDWECDTKTLFRTENLGCNQAITSALNWFFEQEEQGIILEDDCLPALSFFPYCAELLDRYKDNARIYHIAGYTPVEKKSDYAYSYHFTGTPNVWGWATWRRAWRQYCADLSDLPQFSAQKKLNKIFSRVLPRMFFMYIFKHRMQTPDAGTWDYRWAYSVIKNEGFCLTPDKNLILNIGSGADATYNTGDFFNENSYEIKLPLQHPPVIAMDRDLTNKLATGSQHILRRQILKLWRKISRGNNLKKTAAFCKNFGFGVTTLLIFLRLFFYNRFLNLYDPFVKKYLRWKLNDVIAQYKNVSVPPSPSKDKPYPIWICWWQGEENMPEIVRSCYRSLREQAKGHPIHLLTKDNYTSYVSLPDYVVNKFEQGFISITHLSDIIRGCLMYEQGGLWVDATVFFTSPPPQITGSVFSLRCPKDRNFLNIRGTRWVTFFFYLDKGHLIAKMFRDLCLAYLQKYNIMLHYFLIDFFIDLICDTIPAAAVDISKIPISPALTHALVYKLSEEYNAAYFEELCRTTSYHKLEWRGRYEQYLNGKLTFYGYLNLRHFSSPT
;
A
#
# COMPACT_ATOMS: atom_id res chain seq x y z
N MET A 1 -12.93 -15.75 -60.37
CA MET A 1 -12.65 -16.14 -58.97
C MET A 1 -13.75 -15.55 -58.11
N LYS A 2 -14.52 -16.35 -57.37
CA LYS A 2 -15.55 -15.84 -56.44
C LYS A 2 -14.82 -15.10 -55.31
N ASN A 3 -15.04 -13.80 -55.14
CA ASN A 3 -14.55 -13.04 -53.99
C ASN A 3 -15.03 -13.75 -52.71
N ALA A 4 -14.12 -14.42 -52.00
CA ALA A 4 -14.41 -14.93 -50.67
C ALA A 4 -14.81 -13.74 -49.78
N LYS A 5 -15.96 -13.83 -49.12
CA LYS A 5 -16.44 -12.76 -48.25
C LYS A 5 -15.50 -12.64 -47.05
N LYS A 6 -14.74 -11.56 -46.98
CA LYS A 6 -13.80 -11.27 -45.87
C LYS A 6 -14.52 -11.15 -44.54
N PHE A 7 -13.82 -11.45 -43.46
CA PHE A 7 -14.35 -11.27 -42.12
C PHE A 7 -14.46 -9.78 -41.76
N GLN A 8 -15.67 -9.35 -41.44
CA GLN A 8 -16.03 -7.93 -41.35
C GLN A 8 -15.78 -7.29 -39.98
N THR A 9 -15.76 -8.08 -38.90
CA THR A 9 -15.57 -7.54 -37.56
C THR A 9 -14.12 -7.13 -37.35
N PRO A 10 -13.83 -5.87 -36.96
CA PRO A 10 -12.46 -5.41 -36.73
C PRO A 10 -11.74 -6.19 -35.63
N VAL A 11 -10.45 -6.46 -35.85
CA VAL A 11 -9.59 -7.18 -34.91
C VAL A 11 -8.43 -6.29 -34.46
N LEU A 12 -8.30 -6.08 -33.15
CA LEU A 12 -7.14 -5.49 -32.50
C LEU A 12 -6.20 -6.61 -32.01
N PHE A 13 -4.97 -6.60 -32.49
CA PHE A 13 -3.91 -7.50 -32.08
C PHE A 13 -2.82 -6.72 -31.32
N CYS A 14 -2.75 -6.95 -30.01
CA CYS A 14 -1.79 -6.33 -29.11
C CYS A 14 -0.56 -7.24 -28.96
N VAL A 15 0.62 -6.70 -29.28
CA VAL A 15 1.87 -7.47 -29.32
C VAL A 15 3.01 -6.73 -28.62
N PHE A 16 4.06 -7.45 -28.25
CA PHE A 16 5.30 -6.83 -27.77
C PHE A 16 6.54 -7.45 -28.42
N ASN A 17 7.18 -8.41 -27.75
CA ASN A 17 8.50 -8.91 -28.11
C ASN A 17 8.58 -10.45 -28.15
N ARG A 18 7.44 -11.15 -28.18
CA ARG A 18 7.36 -12.62 -28.21
C ARG A 18 7.01 -13.14 -29.60
N LEU A 19 8.03 -13.34 -30.43
CA LEU A 19 7.85 -13.75 -31.83
C LEU A 19 7.12 -15.09 -31.99
N GLU A 20 7.48 -16.11 -31.20
CA GLU A 20 6.90 -17.45 -31.40
C GLU A 20 5.40 -17.53 -31.06
N THR A 21 4.97 -16.89 -29.97
CA THR A 21 3.54 -16.85 -29.63
C THR A 21 2.79 -15.98 -30.64
N THR A 22 3.38 -14.84 -31.03
CA THR A 22 2.82 -13.97 -32.09
C THR A 22 2.58 -14.75 -33.37
N ARG A 23 3.55 -15.54 -33.85
CA ARG A 23 3.41 -16.37 -35.07
C ARG A 23 2.19 -17.27 -35.02
N ARG A 24 2.00 -17.94 -33.88
CA ARG A 24 0.91 -18.90 -33.69
C ARG A 24 -0.45 -18.22 -33.68
N VAL A 25 -0.59 -17.10 -32.96
CA VAL A 25 -1.85 -16.35 -32.92
C VAL A 25 -2.14 -15.73 -34.29
N PHE A 26 -1.14 -15.09 -34.91
CA PHE A 26 -1.29 -14.46 -36.21
C PHE A 26 -1.65 -15.46 -37.32
N ALA A 27 -1.12 -16.69 -37.29
CA ALA A 27 -1.50 -17.73 -38.24
C ALA A 27 -3.00 -18.07 -38.19
N VAL A 28 -3.68 -17.88 -37.05
CA VAL A 28 -5.14 -18.04 -36.96
C VAL A 28 -5.86 -16.80 -37.50
N ILE A 29 -5.35 -15.59 -37.21
CA ILE A 29 -5.87 -14.33 -37.78
C ILE A 29 -5.77 -14.35 -39.33
N GLN A 30 -4.68 -14.88 -39.88
CA GLN A 30 -4.49 -15.01 -41.32
C GLN A 30 -5.52 -15.96 -41.95
N LYS A 31 -5.96 -17.01 -41.24
CA LYS A 31 -7.01 -17.92 -41.74
C LYS A 31 -8.38 -17.25 -41.84
N ILE A 32 -8.68 -16.27 -40.99
CA ILE A 32 -9.97 -15.56 -41.02
C ILE A 32 -9.96 -14.32 -41.93
N GLN A 33 -8.78 -13.88 -42.38
CA GLN A 33 -8.59 -12.78 -43.33
C GLN A 33 -9.48 -11.56 -43.01
N PRO A 34 -9.28 -10.90 -41.84
CA PRO A 34 -10.09 -9.77 -41.45
C PRO A 34 -9.94 -8.63 -42.47
N GLN A 35 -11.03 -7.96 -42.79
CA GLN A 35 -10.98 -6.75 -43.62
C GLN A 35 -10.30 -5.59 -42.89
N TYR A 36 -10.44 -5.52 -41.56
CA TYR A 36 -9.89 -4.45 -40.73
C TYR A 36 -9.00 -5.06 -39.64
N LEU A 37 -7.69 -4.81 -39.71
CA LEU A 37 -6.71 -5.33 -38.74
C LEU A 37 -5.94 -4.16 -38.09
N TYR A 38 -6.02 -4.10 -36.78
CA TYR A 38 -5.34 -3.11 -35.96
C TYR A 38 -4.19 -3.79 -35.22
N ILE A 39 -2.97 -3.27 -35.32
CA ILE A 39 -1.79 -3.85 -34.69
C ILE A 39 -1.20 -2.83 -33.72
N ALA A 40 -1.27 -3.10 -32.43
CA ALA A 40 -0.68 -2.25 -31.39
C ALA A 40 0.56 -2.94 -30.81
N ALA A 41 1.74 -2.34 -30.97
CA ALA A 41 2.99 -2.87 -30.45
C ALA A 41 3.60 -1.93 -29.40
N ASP A 42 3.88 -2.44 -28.20
CA ASP A 42 4.62 -1.68 -27.18
C ASP A 42 6.10 -1.50 -27.59
N GLY A 43 6.77 -0.49 -27.03
CA GLY A 43 8.18 -0.21 -27.31
C GLY A 43 9.12 -1.04 -26.44
N PRO A 44 10.38 -1.25 -26.87
CA PRO A 44 11.40 -1.94 -26.05
C PRO A 44 11.69 -1.15 -24.76
N ARG A 45 12.08 -1.85 -23.69
CA ARG A 45 12.44 -1.20 -22.42
C ARG A 45 13.87 -0.69 -22.49
N THR A 46 14.06 0.52 -21.99
CA THR A 46 15.38 1.14 -21.88
C THR A 46 16.32 0.27 -21.03
N GLY A 47 17.51 -0.03 -21.56
CA GLY A 47 18.54 -0.81 -20.85
C GLY A 47 18.36 -2.33 -20.87
N LYS A 48 17.37 -2.88 -21.59
CA LYS A 48 17.21 -4.33 -21.82
C LYS A 48 17.85 -4.76 -23.14
N SER A 49 19.07 -5.27 -23.08
CA SER A 49 19.80 -5.79 -24.27
C SER A 49 18.99 -6.83 -25.04
N GLY A 50 18.97 -6.72 -26.38
CA GLY A 50 18.28 -7.65 -27.28
C GLY A 50 16.76 -7.43 -27.42
N GLU A 51 16.15 -6.55 -26.63
CA GLU A 51 14.69 -6.35 -26.65
C GLU A 51 14.23 -5.50 -27.82
N GLN A 52 15.08 -4.58 -28.29
CA GLN A 52 14.83 -3.75 -29.47
C GLN A 52 14.74 -4.62 -30.72
N GLU A 53 15.66 -5.57 -30.89
CA GLU A 53 15.69 -6.52 -32.01
C GLU A 53 14.49 -7.47 -31.95
N LYS A 54 14.13 -7.98 -30.76
CA LYS A 54 12.95 -8.83 -30.57
C LYS A 54 11.65 -8.10 -30.95
N ALA A 55 11.46 -6.87 -30.47
CA ALA A 55 10.27 -6.08 -30.79
C ALA A 55 10.20 -5.73 -32.28
N ALA A 56 11.34 -5.39 -32.90
CA ALA A 56 11.41 -5.14 -34.34
C ALA A 56 11.09 -6.41 -35.15
N ALA A 57 11.59 -7.58 -34.74
CA ALA A 57 11.32 -8.86 -35.40
C ALA A 57 9.83 -9.23 -35.37
N VAL A 58 9.13 -8.98 -34.25
CA VAL A 58 7.68 -9.17 -34.13
C VAL A 58 6.93 -8.27 -35.13
N ARG A 59 7.24 -6.98 -35.15
CA ARG A 59 6.60 -6.01 -36.05
C ARG A 59 6.83 -6.39 -37.51
N LYS A 60 8.08 -6.68 -37.88
CA LYS A 60 8.46 -7.11 -39.22
C LYS A 60 7.72 -8.38 -39.65
N PHE A 61 7.71 -9.41 -38.80
CA PHE A 61 7.01 -10.66 -39.09
C PHE A 61 5.53 -10.42 -39.41
N ILE A 62 4.82 -9.65 -38.59
CA ILE A 62 3.40 -9.38 -38.83
C ILE A 62 3.21 -8.66 -40.17
N MET A 63 3.94 -7.56 -40.39
CA MET A 63 3.78 -6.75 -41.60
C MET A 63 4.14 -7.50 -42.89
N ASP A 64 5.15 -8.38 -42.86
CA ASP A 64 5.57 -9.17 -44.02
C ASP A 64 4.59 -10.32 -44.35
N ASN A 65 3.69 -10.70 -43.44
CA ASN A 65 2.80 -11.86 -43.58
C ASN A 65 1.31 -11.48 -43.71
N ILE A 66 0.99 -10.21 -43.93
CA ILE A 66 -0.35 -9.79 -44.36
C ILE A 66 -0.44 -9.97 -45.88
N ASP A 67 -0.86 -11.16 -46.31
CA ASP A 67 -0.91 -11.58 -47.72
C ASP A 67 -2.32 -11.52 -48.34
N TRP A 68 -3.26 -10.88 -47.66
CA TRP A 68 -4.62 -10.64 -48.13
C TRP A 68 -4.93 -9.14 -48.15
N GLU A 69 -5.92 -8.72 -48.94
CA GLU A 69 -6.35 -7.32 -48.98
C GLU A 69 -7.02 -6.95 -47.65
N CYS A 70 -6.34 -6.10 -46.87
CA CYS A 70 -6.64 -5.77 -45.47
C CYS A 70 -6.39 -4.28 -45.22
N ASP A 71 -7.39 -3.57 -44.65
CA ASP A 71 -7.20 -2.24 -44.07
C ASP A 71 -6.45 -2.40 -42.75
N THR A 72 -5.14 -2.19 -42.82
CA THR A 72 -4.23 -2.40 -41.70
C THR A 72 -3.82 -1.07 -41.08
N LYS A 73 -4.05 -0.92 -39.78
CA LYS A 73 -3.64 0.26 -39.00
C LYS A 73 -2.71 -0.13 -37.89
N THR A 74 -1.66 0.66 -37.67
CA THR A 74 -0.58 0.32 -36.73
C THR A 74 -0.40 1.40 -35.67
N LEU A 75 -0.23 0.97 -34.42
CA LEU A 75 0.20 1.80 -33.30
C LEU A 75 1.50 1.21 -32.73
N PHE A 76 2.64 1.62 -33.29
CA PHE A 76 3.96 1.15 -32.88
C PHE A 76 4.65 2.18 -32.01
N ARG A 77 4.96 1.81 -30.77
CA ARG A 77 5.59 2.72 -29.81
C ARG A 77 7.11 2.65 -29.87
N THR A 78 7.76 3.77 -29.63
CA THR A 78 9.22 3.88 -29.49
C THR A 78 9.67 3.46 -28.10
N GLU A 79 8.88 3.76 -27.06
CA GLU A 79 9.20 3.48 -25.66
C GLU A 79 8.23 2.46 -25.05
N ASN A 80 8.70 1.71 -24.05
CA ASN A 80 7.86 0.78 -23.30
C ASN A 80 6.96 1.54 -22.32
N LEU A 81 5.64 1.47 -22.51
CA LEU A 81 4.67 2.04 -21.55
C LEU A 81 4.25 1.03 -20.48
N GLY A 82 4.58 -0.25 -20.67
CA GLY A 82 4.18 -1.33 -19.81
C GLY A 82 2.71 -1.73 -20.01
N CYS A 83 2.36 -2.94 -19.53
CA CYS A 83 1.09 -3.61 -19.82
C CYS A 83 -0.16 -2.72 -19.61
N ASN A 84 -0.23 -2.01 -18.48
CA ASN A 84 -1.39 -1.19 -18.16
C ASN A 84 -1.63 -0.06 -19.17
N GLN A 85 -0.63 0.79 -19.38
CA GLN A 85 -0.75 1.96 -20.25
C GLN A 85 -0.75 1.58 -21.73
N ALA A 86 0.08 0.60 -22.12
CA ALA A 86 0.17 0.14 -23.51
C ALA A 86 -1.15 -0.46 -24.01
N ILE A 87 -1.80 -1.32 -23.21
CA ILE A 87 -3.08 -1.92 -23.59
C ILE A 87 -4.23 -0.90 -23.49
N THR A 88 -4.31 -0.12 -22.40
CA THR A 88 -5.40 0.86 -22.24
C THR A 88 -5.40 1.89 -23.38
N SER A 89 -4.22 2.44 -23.74
CA SER A 89 -4.14 3.41 -24.85
C SER A 89 -4.36 2.77 -26.22
N ALA A 90 -4.01 1.50 -26.42
CA ALA A 90 -4.34 0.77 -27.64
C ALA A 90 -5.85 0.57 -27.79
N LEU A 91 -6.55 0.23 -26.69
CA LEU A 91 -8.01 0.10 -26.68
C LEU A 91 -8.70 1.45 -26.93
N ASN A 92 -8.21 2.55 -26.36
CA ASN A 92 -8.71 3.90 -26.64
C ASN A 92 -8.59 4.23 -28.13
N TRP A 93 -7.39 4.08 -28.69
CA TRP A 93 -7.11 4.31 -30.11
C TRP A 93 -7.96 3.45 -31.05
N PHE A 94 -8.19 2.19 -30.68
CA PHE A 94 -9.05 1.28 -31.45
C PHE A 94 -10.51 1.73 -31.43
N PHE A 95 -11.06 2.03 -30.24
CA PHE A 95 -12.45 2.44 -30.09
C PHE A 95 -12.72 3.90 -30.45
N GLU A 96 -11.72 4.74 -30.70
CA GLU A 96 -11.91 6.01 -31.40
C GLU A 96 -12.36 5.81 -32.85
N GLN A 97 -11.98 4.67 -33.45
CA GLN A 97 -12.21 4.36 -34.86
C GLN A 97 -13.39 3.40 -35.03
N GLU A 98 -13.46 2.37 -34.19
CA GLU A 98 -14.47 1.30 -34.32
C GLU A 98 -15.56 1.38 -33.25
N GLU A 99 -16.78 1.00 -33.61
CA GLU A 99 -17.91 0.93 -32.66
C GLU A 99 -17.86 -0.36 -31.83
N GLN A 100 -17.25 -1.40 -32.36
CA GLN A 100 -17.12 -2.72 -31.76
C GLN A 100 -15.97 -3.51 -32.38
N GLY A 101 -15.45 -4.49 -31.66
CA GLY A 101 -14.41 -5.34 -32.22
C GLY A 101 -13.88 -6.41 -31.29
N ILE A 102 -12.99 -7.22 -31.84
CA ILE A 102 -12.30 -8.33 -31.18
C ILE A 102 -10.91 -7.88 -30.76
N ILE A 103 -10.47 -8.31 -29.59
CA ILE A 103 -9.18 -7.99 -28.98
C ILE A 103 -8.44 -9.29 -28.67
N LEU A 104 -7.23 -9.41 -29.20
CA LEU A 104 -6.31 -10.53 -28.97
C LEU A 104 -4.95 -10.00 -28.49
N GLU A 105 -4.33 -10.73 -27.56
CA GLU A 105 -2.93 -10.53 -27.15
C GLU A 105 -2.05 -11.59 -27.82
N ASP A 106 -0.73 -11.33 -27.90
CA ASP A 106 0.26 -12.20 -28.55
C ASP A 106 0.38 -13.62 -27.96
N ASP A 107 -0.25 -13.88 -26.83
CA ASP A 107 -0.28 -15.18 -26.16
C ASP A 107 -1.69 -15.79 -26.00
N CYS A 108 -2.71 -15.21 -26.64
CA CYS A 108 -4.07 -15.72 -26.65
C CYS A 108 -4.36 -16.44 -27.97
N LEU A 109 -4.14 -17.76 -28.05
CA LEU A 109 -4.39 -18.56 -29.26
C LEU A 109 -5.88 -18.92 -29.42
N PRO A 110 -6.61 -18.35 -30.39
CA PRO A 110 -8.03 -18.59 -30.54
C PRO A 110 -8.35 -19.86 -31.34
N ALA A 111 -9.45 -20.52 -31.00
CA ALA A 111 -10.15 -21.45 -31.89
C ALA A 111 -10.75 -20.68 -33.09
N LEU A 112 -10.96 -21.31 -34.25
CA LEU A 112 -11.48 -20.62 -35.44
C LEU A 112 -12.92 -20.12 -35.22
N SER A 113 -13.74 -20.87 -34.48
CA SER A 113 -15.11 -20.48 -34.13
C SER A 113 -15.20 -19.31 -33.15
N PHE A 114 -14.09 -18.88 -32.53
CA PHE A 114 -14.06 -17.67 -31.68
C PHE A 114 -14.48 -16.42 -32.44
N PHE A 115 -14.06 -16.29 -33.70
CA PHE A 115 -14.34 -15.11 -34.53
C PHE A 115 -15.84 -14.98 -34.88
N PRO A 116 -16.51 -16.00 -35.49
CA PRO A 116 -17.94 -15.93 -35.71
C PRO A 116 -18.74 -15.88 -34.40
N TYR A 117 -18.26 -16.51 -33.32
CA TYR A 117 -18.86 -16.36 -31.99
C TYR A 117 -18.91 -14.90 -31.53
N CYS A 118 -17.78 -14.19 -31.60
CA CYS A 118 -17.73 -12.77 -31.24
C CYS A 118 -18.54 -11.91 -32.20
N ALA A 119 -18.43 -12.13 -33.51
CA ALA A 119 -19.13 -11.33 -34.52
C ALA A 119 -20.65 -11.39 -34.35
N GLU A 120 -21.21 -12.59 -34.18
CA GLU A 120 -22.64 -12.79 -33.98
C GLU A 120 -23.15 -12.14 -32.69
N LEU A 121 -22.40 -12.28 -31.60
CA LEU A 121 -22.78 -11.70 -30.30
C LEU A 121 -22.61 -10.17 -30.26
N LEU A 122 -21.60 -9.64 -30.94
CA LEU A 122 -21.40 -8.20 -31.11
C LEU A 122 -22.60 -7.56 -31.81
N ASP A 123 -23.04 -8.12 -32.93
CA ASP A 123 -24.20 -7.61 -33.67
C ASP A 123 -25.50 -7.81 -32.87
N ARG A 124 -25.72 -8.99 -32.29
CA ARG A 124 -26.94 -9.31 -31.52
C ARG A 124 -27.17 -8.38 -30.33
N TYR A 125 -26.11 -7.98 -29.63
CA TYR A 125 -26.20 -7.20 -28.39
C TYR A 125 -25.69 -5.75 -28.54
N LYS A 126 -25.52 -5.25 -29.77
CA LYS A 126 -25.01 -3.89 -30.02
C LYS A 126 -25.80 -2.80 -29.31
N ASP A 127 -27.13 -2.92 -29.25
CA ASP A 127 -28.00 -1.92 -28.63
C ASP A 127 -28.32 -2.20 -27.15
N ASN A 128 -27.86 -3.35 -26.60
CA ASN A 128 -28.14 -3.70 -25.22
C ASN A 128 -27.06 -3.14 -24.28
N ALA A 129 -27.34 -1.97 -23.71
CA ALA A 129 -26.42 -1.29 -22.78
C ALA A 129 -26.05 -2.10 -21.52
N ARG A 130 -26.79 -3.16 -21.17
CA ARG A 130 -26.45 -4.03 -20.02
C ARG A 130 -25.36 -5.04 -20.33
N ILE A 131 -25.05 -5.30 -21.61
CA ILE A 131 -24.00 -6.25 -22.01
C ILE A 131 -22.71 -5.47 -22.27
N TYR A 132 -21.65 -5.83 -21.56
CA TYR A 132 -20.38 -5.10 -21.58
C TYR A 132 -19.24 -5.86 -22.26
N HIS A 133 -19.26 -7.19 -22.18
CA HIS A 133 -18.06 -7.99 -22.48
C HIS A 133 -18.45 -9.31 -23.11
N ILE A 134 -17.69 -9.74 -24.12
CA ILE A 134 -17.77 -11.08 -24.69
C ILE A 134 -16.42 -11.74 -24.44
N ALA A 135 -16.39 -12.79 -23.62
CA ALA A 135 -15.16 -13.54 -23.37
C ALA A 135 -14.98 -14.63 -24.43
N GLY A 136 -13.74 -14.97 -24.77
CA GLY A 136 -13.37 -16.22 -25.42
C GLY A 136 -12.85 -17.25 -24.41
N TYR A 137 -12.27 -16.79 -23.31
CA TYR A 137 -11.72 -17.65 -22.28
C TYR A 137 -12.73 -18.08 -21.20
N THR A 138 -12.72 -19.36 -20.84
CA THR A 138 -13.39 -19.89 -19.65
C THR A 138 -12.54 -20.97 -18.93
N PRO A 139 -12.03 -20.71 -17.71
CA PRO A 139 -11.16 -21.63 -16.95
C PRO A 139 -11.88 -22.82 -16.31
N VAL A 140 -13.20 -22.91 -16.45
CA VAL A 140 -14.02 -23.86 -15.68
C VAL A 140 -14.55 -24.91 -16.63
N GLU A 141 -14.17 -26.16 -16.41
CA GLU A 141 -14.79 -27.33 -17.04
C GLU A 141 -16.27 -27.39 -16.61
N LYS A 142 -17.18 -27.31 -17.59
CA LYS A 142 -18.62 -27.18 -17.35
C LYS A 142 -19.33 -28.54 -17.44
N LYS A 143 -20.51 -28.63 -16.83
CA LYS A 143 -21.36 -29.83 -16.89
C LYS A 143 -21.77 -30.10 -18.35
N SER A 144 -21.83 -31.38 -18.74
CA SER A 144 -22.12 -31.84 -20.11
C SER A 144 -23.47 -31.42 -20.68
N ASP A 145 -24.44 -31.01 -19.84
CA ASP A 145 -25.85 -30.96 -20.22
C ASP A 145 -26.40 -29.53 -20.44
N TYR A 146 -25.54 -28.51 -20.56
CA TYR A 146 -25.99 -27.15 -20.88
C TYR A 146 -26.26 -26.98 -22.38
N ALA A 147 -27.47 -26.55 -22.74
CA ALA A 147 -27.94 -26.55 -24.13
C ALA A 147 -27.49 -25.35 -24.96
N TYR A 148 -26.91 -24.31 -24.35
CA TYR A 148 -26.62 -23.04 -25.03
C TYR A 148 -25.12 -22.80 -25.21
N SER A 149 -24.76 -21.97 -26.19
CA SER A 149 -23.38 -21.71 -26.56
C SER A 149 -22.61 -20.82 -25.58
N TYR A 150 -23.32 -20.07 -24.73
CA TYR A 150 -22.72 -19.16 -23.74
C TYR A 150 -23.63 -18.92 -22.54
N HIS A 151 -23.05 -18.31 -21.52
CA HIS A 151 -23.66 -17.97 -20.24
C HIS A 151 -23.55 -16.47 -20.01
N PHE A 152 -24.55 -15.88 -19.35
CA PHE A 152 -24.43 -14.53 -18.82
C PHE A 152 -23.75 -14.57 -17.45
N THR A 153 -22.63 -13.88 -17.30
CA THR A 153 -21.86 -13.82 -16.04
C THR A 153 -21.57 -12.38 -15.63
N GLY A 154 -20.97 -12.18 -14.46
CA GLY A 154 -20.61 -10.85 -13.95
C GLY A 154 -19.11 -10.57 -13.85
N THR A 155 -18.27 -11.39 -14.50
CA THR A 155 -16.80 -11.28 -14.43
C THR A 155 -16.20 -11.25 -15.84
N PRO A 156 -15.55 -10.15 -16.25
CA PRO A 156 -14.92 -10.10 -17.57
C PRO A 156 -13.58 -10.84 -17.56
N ASN A 157 -13.49 -11.91 -18.36
CA ASN A 157 -12.22 -12.59 -18.65
C ASN A 157 -11.66 -12.05 -19.96
N VAL A 158 -10.45 -11.49 -19.91
CA VAL A 158 -9.87 -10.68 -21.00
C VAL A 158 -8.91 -11.44 -21.90
N TRP A 159 -8.69 -12.74 -21.69
CA TRP A 159 -7.92 -13.54 -22.65
C TRP A 159 -8.78 -13.84 -23.87
N GLY A 160 -8.48 -13.16 -24.98
CA GLY A 160 -9.26 -13.16 -26.21
C GLY A 160 -10.72 -12.76 -25.97
N TRP A 161 -11.10 -11.55 -26.35
CA TRP A 161 -12.42 -11.02 -26.00
C TRP A 161 -12.93 -10.04 -27.04
N ALA A 162 -14.18 -9.61 -26.89
CA ALA A 162 -14.77 -8.58 -27.73
C ALA A 162 -15.64 -7.64 -26.88
N THR A 163 -15.76 -6.39 -27.34
CA THR A 163 -16.62 -5.39 -26.69
C THR A 163 -17.01 -4.28 -27.69
N TRP A 164 -17.79 -3.33 -27.18
CA TRP A 164 -18.25 -2.15 -27.89
C TRP A 164 -17.60 -0.89 -27.32
N ARG A 165 -17.39 0.11 -28.17
CA ARG A 165 -17.03 1.49 -27.78
C ARG A 165 -17.92 2.00 -26.65
N ARG A 166 -19.23 1.77 -26.73
CA ARG A 166 -20.19 2.20 -25.69
C ARG A 166 -19.89 1.62 -24.31
N ALA A 167 -19.41 0.38 -24.25
CA ALA A 167 -19.04 -0.27 -23.00
C ALA A 167 -17.65 0.17 -22.55
N TRP A 168 -16.68 0.25 -23.47
CA TRP A 168 -15.32 0.69 -23.17
C TRP A 168 -15.26 2.13 -22.65
N ARG A 169 -16.14 3.04 -23.11
CA ARG A 169 -16.29 4.40 -22.57
C ARG A 169 -16.57 4.47 -21.06
N GLN A 170 -17.04 3.37 -20.47
CA GLN A 170 -17.28 3.26 -19.03
C GLN A 170 -16.02 2.84 -18.24
N TYR A 171 -14.89 2.61 -18.92
CA TYR A 171 -13.64 2.23 -18.29
C TYR A 171 -13.17 3.30 -17.29
N CYS A 172 -13.00 2.87 -16.05
CA CYS A 172 -12.70 3.73 -14.92
C CYS A 172 -11.21 3.56 -14.55
N ALA A 173 -10.38 4.51 -14.99
CA ALA A 173 -8.95 4.49 -14.72
C ALA A 173 -8.63 4.82 -13.24
N ASP A 174 -9.40 5.73 -12.65
CA ASP A 174 -9.31 6.14 -11.24
C ASP A 174 -10.38 5.43 -10.41
N LEU A 175 -9.96 4.76 -9.33
CA LEU A 175 -10.86 4.06 -8.38
C LEU A 175 -11.17 4.92 -7.14
N SER A 176 -11.06 6.24 -7.21
CA SER A 176 -11.33 7.16 -6.08
C SER A 176 -12.74 7.03 -5.51
N ASP A 177 -13.72 6.58 -6.30
CA ASP A 177 -15.10 6.34 -5.86
C ASP A 177 -15.32 4.97 -5.18
N LEU A 178 -14.27 4.18 -4.98
CA LEU A 178 -14.33 2.88 -4.32
C LEU A 178 -15.03 2.90 -2.94
N PRO A 179 -14.90 3.94 -2.09
CA PRO A 179 -15.68 4.04 -0.85
C PRO A 179 -17.20 4.04 -1.09
N GLN A 180 -17.68 4.79 -2.09
CA GLN A 180 -19.09 4.84 -2.47
C GLN A 180 -19.56 3.51 -3.06
N PHE A 181 -18.76 2.92 -3.96
CA PHE A 181 -18.99 1.59 -4.52
C PHE A 181 -19.17 0.52 -3.41
N SER A 182 -18.31 0.56 -2.39
CA SER A 182 -18.37 -0.34 -1.24
C SER A 182 -19.66 -0.14 -0.43
N ALA A 183 -20.06 1.11 -0.19
CA ALA A 183 -21.30 1.44 0.54
C ALA A 183 -22.57 0.93 -0.20
N GLN A 184 -22.57 0.97 -1.53
CA GLN A 184 -23.67 0.49 -2.36
C GLN A 184 -23.81 -1.04 -2.43
N LYS A 185 -22.86 -1.80 -1.83
CA LYS A 185 -22.86 -3.27 -1.81
C LYS A 185 -22.95 -3.90 -3.22
N LYS A 186 -22.40 -3.25 -4.25
CA LYS A 186 -22.44 -3.70 -5.66
C LYS A 186 -21.95 -5.14 -5.84
N LEU A 187 -20.86 -5.52 -5.16
CA LEU A 187 -20.34 -6.89 -5.18
C LEU A 187 -21.34 -7.95 -4.69
N ASN A 188 -22.28 -7.60 -3.81
CA ASN A 188 -23.30 -8.55 -3.34
C ASN A 188 -24.33 -8.90 -4.41
N LYS A 189 -24.54 -7.99 -5.38
CA LYS A 189 -25.47 -8.20 -6.49
C LYS A 189 -24.90 -9.18 -7.53
N ILE A 190 -23.58 -9.17 -7.69
CA ILE A 190 -22.85 -9.99 -8.67
C ILE A 190 -22.46 -11.35 -8.09
N PHE A 191 -21.85 -11.36 -6.91
CA PHE A 191 -21.32 -12.58 -6.29
C PHE A 191 -22.23 -13.01 -5.15
N SER A 192 -22.75 -14.24 -5.18
CA SER A 192 -23.51 -14.79 -4.05
C SER A 192 -22.59 -15.28 -2.90
N ARG A 193 -21.32 -15.61 -3.19
CA ARG A 193 -20.36 -16.11 -2.20
C ARG A 193 -19.47 -15.00 -1.64
N VAL A 194 -19.04 -15.15 -0.38
CA VAL A 194 -18.23 -14.13 0.33
C VAL A 194 -16.80 -14.05 -0.22
N LEU A 195 -16.18 -15.18 -0.59
CA LEU A 195 -14.78 -15.22 -1.04
C LEU A 195 -14.51 -14.38 -2.30
N PRO A 196 -15.27 -14.50 -3.41
CA PRO A 196 -15.14 -13.61 -4.56
C PRO A 196 -15.28 -12.13 -4.21
N ARG A 197 -16.23 -11.77 -3.33
CA ARG A 197 -16.42 -10.38 -2.89
C ARG A 197 -15.18 -9.84 -2.18
N MET A 198 -14.61 -10.63 -1.27
CA MET A 198 -13.40 -10.26 -0.54
C MET A 198 -12.20 -10.13 -1.49
N PHE A 199 -12.07 -11.03 -2.45
CA PHE A 199 -11.01 -10.99 -3.45
C PHE A 199 -11.08 -9.69 -4.28
N PHE A 200 -12.22 -9.38 -4.90
CA PHE A 200 -12.35 -8.17 -5.72
C PHE A 200 -12.19 -6.89 -4.91
N MET A 201 -12.78 -6.82 -3.71
CA MET A 201 -12.60 -5.66 -2.81
C MET A 201 -11.12 -5.45 -2.44
N TYR A 202 -10.39 -6.53 -2.16
CA TYR A 202 -8.95 -6.46 -1.91
C TYR A 202 -8.19 -5.93 -3.13
N ILE A 203 -8.44 -6.50 -4.31
CA ILE A 203 -7.75 -6.09 -5.54
C ILE A 203 -8.06 -4.63 -5.90
N PHE A 204 -9.32 -4.18 -5.80
CA PHE A 204 -9.70 -2.80 -6.10
C PHE A 204 -9.02 -1.81 -5.15
N LYS A 205 -8.97 -2.11 -3.85
CA LYS A 205 -8.24 -1.28 -2.87
C LYS A 205 -6.75 -1.21 -3.19
N HIS A 206 -6.15 -2.35 -3.52
CA HIS A 206 -4.74 -2.38 -3.89
C HIS A 206 -4.48 -1.55 -5.15
N ARG A 207 -5.32 -1.66 -6.19
CA ARG A 207 -5.18 -0.88 -7.42
C ARG A 207 -5.41 0.62 -7.21
N MET A 208 -6.29 0.99 -6.30
CA MET A 208 -6.47 2.39 -5.88
C MET A 208 -5.21 2.95 -5.18
N GLN A 209 -4.49 2.13 -4.41
CA GLN A 209 -3.26 2.54 -3.71
C GLN A 209 -2.01 2.52 -4.59
N THR A 210 -2.05 1.79 -5.71
CA THR A 210 -0.92 1.65 -6.64
C THR A 210 -1.37 1.95 -8.08
N PRO A 211 -1.75 3.20 -8.40
CA PRO A 211 -2.41 3.54 -9.66
C PRO A 211 -1.55 3.24 -10.90
N ASP A 212 -0.23 3.38 -10.80
CA ASP A 212 0.67 3.14 -11.94
C ASP A 212 1.17 1.70 -12.03
N ALA A 213 0.96 0.89 -10.98
CA ALA A 213 1.48 -0.46 -10.89
C ALA A 213 0.43 -1.54 -11.23
N GLY A 214 0.72 -2.35 -12.24
CA GLY A 214 0.06 -3.64 -12.48
C GLY A 214 -0.65 -3.75 -13.82
N THR A 215 -1.84 -4.38 -13.80
CA THR A 215 -2.60 -4.82 -14.97
C THR A 215 -3.89 -4.00 -15.13
N TRP A 216 -4.29 -3.74 -16.37
CA TRP A 216 -5.46 -2.94 -16.76
C TRP A 216 -6.79 -3.67 -16.54
N ASP A 217 -6.77 -5.01 -16.64
CA ASP A 217 -7.90 -5.93 -16.57
C ASP A 217 -8.79 -5.77 -15.32
N TYR A 218 -8.19 -5.55 -14.15
CA TYR A 218 -8.96 -5.36 -12.91
C TYR A 218 -9.72 -4.03 -12.86
N ARG A 219 -9.26 -3.00 -13.58
CA ARG A 219 -10.01 -1.74 -13.74
C ARG A 219 -11.19 -1.93 -14.68
N TRP A 220 -11.02 -2.75 -15.70
CA TRP A 220 -12.13 -3.17 -16.54
C TRP A 220 -13.16 -3.98 -15.74
N ALA A 221 -12.72 -4.95 -14.93
CA ALA A 221 -13.59 -5.69 -14.02
C ALA A 221 -14.33 -4.77 -13.04
N TYR A 222 -13.66 -3.78 -12.46
CA TYR A 222 -14.30 -2.77 -11.62
C TYR A 222 -15.40 -2.01 -12.38
N SER A 223 -15.10 -1.58 -13.61
CA SER A 223 -16.01 -0.81 -14.47
C SER A 223 -17.28 -1.60 -14.80
N VAL A 224 -17.13 -2.88 -15.16
CA VAL A 224 -18.26 -3.78 -15.44
C VAL A 224 -19.10 -4.00 -14.17
N ILE A 225 -18.46 -4.33 -13.04
CA ILE A 225 -19.15 -4.64 -11.78
C ILE A 225 -19.87 -3.40 -11.21
N LYS A 226 -19.25 -2.22 -11.27
CA LYS A 226 -19.83 -0.95 -10.82
C LYS A 226 -21.15 -0.66 -11.53
N ASN A 227 -21.19 -0.94 -12.82
CA ASN A 227 -22.35 -0.75 -13.68
C ASN A 227 -23.32 -1.94 -13.69
N GLU A 228 -23.07 -2.98 -12.87
CA GLU A 228 -23.88 -4.20 -12.84
C GLU A 228 -24.02 -4.86 -14.24
N GLY A 229 -22.98 -4.71 -15.06
CA GLY A 229 -22.93 -5.18 -16.44
C GLY A 229 -22.77 -6.70 -16.55
N PHE A 230 -23.30 -7.26 -17.63
CA PHE A 230 -23.18 -8.67 -17.97
C PHE A 230 -22.01 -8.93 -18.92
N CYS A 231 -21.40 -10.09 -18.74
CA CYS A 231 -20.42 -10.68 -19.64
C CYS A 231 -21.01 -11.93 -20.31
N LEU A 232 -20.68 -12.16 -21.58
CA LEU A 232 -21.04 -13.37 -22.32
C LEU A 232 -19.85 -14.32 -22.27
N THR A 233 -19.95 -15.39 -21.49
CA THR A 233 -18.88 -16.38 -21.31
C THR A 233 -19.21 -17.64 -22.09
N PRO A 234 -18.34 -18.12 -23.00
CA PRO A 234 -18.64 -19.24 -23.86
C PRO A 234 -18.78 -20.51 -23.02
N ASP A 235 -19.56 -21.47 -23.50
CA ASP A 235 -19.75 -22.73 -22.81
C ASP A 235 -18.46 -23.57 -22.76
N LYS A 236 -17.71 -23.56 -23.87
CA LYS A 236 -16.39 -24.16 -23.99
C LYS A 236 -15.31 -23.08 -24.07
N ASN A 237 -14.11 -23.40 -23.59
CA ASN A 237 -12.97 -22.52 -23.71
C ASN A 237 -12.57 -22.34 -25.18
N LEU A 238 -12.58 -21.11 -25.69
CA LEU A 238 -12.24 -20.81 -27.10
C LEU A 238 -10.81 -20.25 -27.24
N ILE A 239 -10.11 -20.00 -26.13
CA ILE A 239 -8.78 -19.39 -26.11
C ILE A 239 -7.82 -20.26 -25.31
N LEU A 240 -6.73 -20.71 -25.94
CA LEU A 240 -5.61 -21.36 -25.26
C LEU A 240 -4.55 -20.28 -24.97
N ASN A 241 -4.23 -20.05 -23.70
CA ASN A 241 -3.13 -19.16 -23.35
C ASN A 241 -1.79 -19.89 -23.54
N ILE A 242 -0.95 -19.38 -24.42
CA ILE A 242 0.35 -19.97 -24.77
C ILE A 242 1.53 -19.14 -24.24
N GLY A 243 1.28 -18.25 -23.28
CA GLY A 243 2.24 -17.30 -22.72
C GLY A 243 3.09 -17.84 -21.57
N SER A 244 2.94 -19.11 -21.20
CA SER A 244 3.77 -19.79 -20.18
C SER A 244 5.15 -20.17 -20.74
N GLY A 245 6.23 -19.71 -20.09
CA GLY A 245 7.62 -19.99 -20.48
C GLY A 245 8.64 -19.00 -19.91
N ALA A 246 9.93 -19.14 -20.25
CA ALA A 246 11.02 -18.31 -19.72
C ALA A 246 10.88 -16.80 -20.02
N ASP A 247 10.13 -16.45 -21.08
CA ASP A 247 9.87 -15.07 -21.52
C ASP A 247 8.54 -14.48 -20.99
N ALA A 248 7.86 -15.17 -20.07
CA ALA A 248 6.61 -14.72 -19.49
C ALA A 248 6.81 -13.52 -18.54
N THR A 249 6.02 -12.46 -18.69
CA THR A 249 6.14 -11.23 -17.87
C THR A 249 5.51 -11.37 -16.49
N TYR A 250 4.51 -12.25 -16.33
CA TYR A 250 3.78 -12.44 -15.07
C TYR A 250 3.51 -13.91 -14.68
N ASN A 251 3.78 -14.89 -15.56
CA ASN A 251 3.42 -16.31 -15.38
C ASN A 251 4.64 -17.24 -15.47
N THR A 252 5.38 -17.38 -14.37
CA THR A 252 6.55 -18.28 -14.25
C THR A 252 6.24 -19.62 -13.57
N GLY A 253 4.97 -20.06 -13.55
CA GLY A 253 4.58 -21.33 -12.93
C GLY A 253 3.70 -22.19 -13.83
N ASP A 254 3.74 -23.51 -13.61
CA ASP A 254 2.98 -24.56 -14.31
C ASP A 254 1.48 -24.51 -14.01
N PHE A 255 0.79 -23.47 -14.49
CA PHE A 255 -0.65 -23.36 -14.32
C PHE A 255 -1.32 -23.14 -15.67
N PHE A 256 -2.42 -23.88 -15.88
CA PHE A 256 -3.34 -23.88 -17.02
C PHE A 256 -2.96 -24.83 -18.17
N ASN A 257 -3.09 -26.14 -17.92
CA ASN A 257 -3.20 -27.15 -18.96
C ASN A 257 -4.64 -27.12 -19.52
N GLU A 258 -5.03 -26.03 -20.19
CA GLU A 258 -6.41 -25.82 -20.66
C GLU A 258 -6.46 -25.73 -22.18
N ASN A 259 -6.97 -26.78 -22.83
CA ASN A 259 -7.18 -26.76 -24.28
C ASN A 259 -8.23 -25.72 -24.70
N SER A 260 -8.11 -25.21 -25.92
CA SER A 260 -9.21 -24.53 -26.61
C SER A 260 -10.01 -25.53 -27.45
N TYR A 261 -11.27 -25.22 -27.67
CA TYR A 261 -12.21 -26.07 -28.39
C TYR A 261 -12.98 -25.25 -29.43
N GLU A 262 -13.38 -25.91 -30.51
CA GLU A 262 -14.37 -25.34 -31.41
C GLU A 262 -15.78 -25.43 -30.80
N ILE A 263 -16.61 -24.41 -31.07
CA ILE A 263 -18.03 -24.42 -30.74
C ILE A 263 -18.88 -24.69 -31.98
N LYS A 264 -20.03 -25.35 -31.77
CA LYS A 264 -21.00 -25.62 -32.83
C LYS A 264 -21.70 -24.32 -33.25
N LEU A 265 -21.74 -24.07 -34.55
CA LEU A 265 -22.48 -22.98 -35.18
C LEU A 265 -23.72 -23.54 -35.92
N PRO A 266 -24.83 -22.79 -36.03
CA PRO A 266 -25.07 -21.47 -35.45
C PRO A 266 -25.16 -21.51 -33.91
N LEU A 267 -24.94 -20.37 -33.25
CA LEU A 267 -24.95 -20.33 -31.79
C LEU A 267 -26.35 -20.63 -31.24
N GLN A 268 -26.38 -21.40 -30.16
CA GLN A 268 -27.59 -21.62 -29.37
C GLN A 268 -27.68 -20.53 -28.31
N HIS A 269 -28.65 -19.63 -28.46
CA HIS A 269 -28.80 -18.50 -27.54
C HIS A 269 -29.68 -18.88 -26.32
N PRO A 270 -29.28 -18.50 -25.10
CA PRO A 270 -30.17 -18.59 -23.96
C PRO A 270 -31.43 -17.73 -24.16
N PRO A 271 -32.63 -18.22 -23.82
CA PRO A 271 -33.89 -17.51 -24.04
C PRO A 271 -34.07 -16.32 -23.08
N VAL A 272 -33.32 -16.28 -21.98
CA VAL A 272 -33.43 -15.27 -20.93
C VAL A 272 -32.06 -14.71 -20.59
N ILE A 273 -31.98 -13.38 -20.47
CA ILE A 273 -30.81 -12.67 -19.96
C ILE A 273 -30.82 -12.75 -18.42
N ALA A 274 -30.25 -13.82 -17.88
CA ALA A 274 -30.14 -14.05 -16.44
C ALA A 274 -28.72 -14.48 -16.07
N MET A 275 -28.16 -13.85 -15.03
CA MET A 275 -26.79 -14.13 -14.58
C MET A 275 -26.69 -15.54 -14.00
N ASP A 276 -25.82 -16.38 -14.57
CA ASP A 276 -25.36 -17.59 -13.92
C ASP A 276 -24.45 -17.19 -12.75
N ARG A 277 -25.05 -17.10 -11.57
CA ARG A 277 -24.34 -16.73 -10.33
C ARG A 277 -23.33 -17.79 -9.91
N ASP A 278 -23.60 -19.07 -10.17
CA ASP A 278 -22.71 -20.14 -9.76
C ASP A 278 -21.44 -20.12 -10.59
N LEU A 279 -21.58 -20.02 -11.92
CA LEU A 279 -20.45 -19.83 -12.81
C LEU A 279 -19.72 -18.51 -12.51
N THR A 280 -20.45 -17.40 -12.30
CA THR A 280 -19.84 -16.10 -11.93
C THR A 280 -18.95 -16.21 -10.70
N ASN A 281 -19.39 -16.91 -9.64
CA ASN A 281 -18.55 -17.14 -8.46
C ASN A 281 -17.36 -18.05 -8.78
N LYS A 282 -17.51 -19.09 -9.60
CA LYS A 282 -16.42 -20.02 -9.98
C LYS A 282 -15.36 -19.33 -10.83
N LEU A 283 -15.75 -18.51 -11.80
CA LEU A 283 -14.81 -17.73 -12.61
C LEU A 283 -13.96 -16.80 -11.73
N ALA A 284 -14.54 -16.24 -10.66
CA ALA A 284 -13.80 -15.47 -9.69
C ALA A 284 -12.89 -16.31 -8.76
N THR A 285 -13.06 -17.64 -8.69
CA THR A 285 -12.24 -18.52 -7.84
C THR A 285 -10.86 -18.84 -8.42
N GLY A 286 -10.70 -18.90 -9.75
CA GLY A 286 -9.40 -19.07 -10.41
C GLY A 286 -8.40 -17.96 -10.04
N SER A 287 -8.89 -16.75 -9.76
CA SER A 287 -8.06 -15.61 -9.35
C SER A 287 -7.76 -15.58 -7.83
N GLN A 288 -8.38 -16.44 -7.01
CA GLN A 288 -8.23 -16.45 -5.55
C GLN A 288 -6.86 -16.96 -5.07
N HIS A 289 -6.02 -17.53 -5.94
CA HIS A 289 -4.66 -17.93 -5.58
C HIS A 289 -3.82 -16.74 -5.11
N ILE A 290 -4.06 -15.54 -5.63
CA ILE A 290 -3.41 -14.30 -5.16
C ILE A 290 -3.78 -14.05 -3.69
N LEU A 291 -5.07 -14.16 -3.37
CA LEU A 291 -5.56 -13.99 -2.00
C LEU A 291 -5.02 -15.08 -1.07
N ARG A 292 -5.03 -16.35 -1.50
CA ARG A 292 -4.42 -17.47 -0.75
C ARG A 292 -2.93 -17.25 -0.53
N ARG A 293 -2.17 -16.80 -1.53
CA ARG A 293 -0.74 -16.46 -1.40
C ARG A 293 -0.52 -15.32 -0.40
N GLN A 294 -1.36 -14.29 -0.38
CA GLN A 294 -1.27 -13.20 0.59
C GLN A 294 -1.60 -13.67 2.01
N ILE A 295 -2.64 -14.49 2.17
CA ILE A 295 -2.99 -15.13 3.43
C ILE A 295 -1.82 -16.01 3.91
N LEU A 296 -1.21 -16.80 3.03
CA LEU A 296 -0.04 -17.65 3.35
C LEU A 296 1.20 -16.82 3.68
N LYS A 297 1.48 -15.72 2.98
CA LYS A 297 2.57 -14.78 3.32
C LYS A 297 2.36 -14.17 4.71
N LEU A 298 1.12 -13.78 5.03
CA LEU A 298 0.80 -13.28 6.36
C LEU A 298 0.93 -14.38 7.40
N TRP A 299 0.42 -15.58 7.13
CA TRP A 299 0.58 -16.75 8.01
C TRP A 299 2.05 -17.03 8.28
N ARG A 300 2.91 -17.01 7.26
CA ARG A 300 4.37 -17.13 7.41
C ARG A 300 4.98 -16.00 8.23
N LYS A 301 4.45 -14.77 8.12
CA LYS A 301 4.89 -13.60 8.90
C LYS A 301 4.43 -13.68 10.36
N ILE A 302 3.24 -14.22 10.60
CA ILE A 302 2.66 -14.47 11.93
C ILE A 302 3.35 -15.65 12.60
N SER A 303 3.66 -16.72 11.86
CA SER A 303 4.26 -17.96 12.37
C SER A 303 5.76 -17.85 12.66
N ARG A 304 6.38 -16.70 12.40
CA ARG A 304 7.81 -16.44 12.66
C ARG A 304 8.00 -15.72 14.00
N GLY A 305 8.80 -16.32 14.88
CA GLY A 305 9.43 -15.70 16.05
C GLY A 305 8.51 -14.83 16.90
N ASN A 306 8.88 -13.56 17.07
CA ASN A 306 8.18 -12.60 17.93
C ASN A 306 6.72 -12.33 17.55
N ASN A 307 6.31 -12.55 16.29
CA ASN A 307 4.92 -12.37 15.88
C ASN A 307 4.01 -13.52 16.33
N LEU A 308 4.56 -14.74 16.44
CA LEU A 308 3.81 -15.88 16.96
C LEU A 308 3.59 -15.71 18.46
N LYS A 309 4.62 -15.26 19.19
CA LYS A 309 4.52 -14.89 20.62
C LYS A 309 3.51 -13.75 20.84
N LYS A 310 3.51 -12.71 19.98
CA LYS A 310 2.50 -11.63 20.02
C LYS A 310 1.10 -12.15 19.77
N THR A 311 0.91 -12.97 18.74
CA THR A 311 -0.41 -13.52 18.40
C THR A 311 -0.91 -14.51 19.45
N ALA A 312 -0.03 -15.33 20.01
CA ALA A 312 -0.33 -16.24 21.11
C ALA A 312 -0.64 -15.49 22.41
N ALA A 313 0.11 -14.44 22.75
CA ALA A 313 -0.20 -13.57 23.89
C ALA A 313 -1.54 -12.86 23.68
N PHE A 314 -1.84 -12.43 22.46
CA PHE A 314 -3.12 -11.83 22.12
C PHE A 314 -4.27 -12.85 22.25
N CYS A 315 -4.14 -14.04 21.65
CA CYS A 315 -5.09 -15.14 21.83
C CYS A 315 -5.28 -15.54 23.30
N LYS A 316 -4.21 -15.63 24.09
CA LYS A 316 -4.26 -15.99 25.52
C LYS A 316 -5.02 -14.95 26.34
N ASN A 317 -4.96 -13.67 25.96
CA ASN A 317 -5.59 -12.59 26.73
C ASN A 317 -7.01 -12.23 26.27
N PHE A 318 -7.38 -12.52 25.01
CA PHE A 318 -8.64 -12.06 24.42
C PHE A 318 -9.48 -13.15 23.75
N GLY A 319 -8.98 -14.38 23.74
CA GLY A 319 -9.61 -15.50 23.06
C GLY A 319 -9.35 -15.51 21.56
N PHE A 320 -9.45 -16.70 21.00
CA PHE A 320 -9.17 -16.95 19.58
C PHE A 320 -10.07 -16.14 18.63
N GLY A 321 -11.34 -15.92 18.99
CA GLY A 321 -12.31 -15.20 18.17
C GLY A 321 -11.96 -13.72 17.94
N VAL A 322 -11.54 -13.00 18.98
CA VAL A 322 -11.16 -11.58 18.86
C VAL A 322 -9.86 -11.43 18.07
N THR A 323 -8.88 -12.32 18.32
CA THR A 323 -7.62 -12.32 17.59
C THR A 323 -7.83 -12.55 16.10
N THR A 324 -8.64 -13.55 15.74
CA THR A 324 -8.93 -13.88 14.35
C THR A 324 -9.71 -12.76 13.67
N LEU A 325 -10.67 -12.13 14.35
CA LEU A 325 -11.40 -10.98 13.83
C LEU A 325 -10.47 -9.78 13.53
N LEU A 326 -9.53 -9.46 14.44
CA LEU A 326 -8.61 -8.35 14.22
C LEU A 326 -7.58 -8.64 13.12
N ILE A 327 -7.10 -9.87 13.01
CA ILE A 327 -6.26 -10.30 11.87
C ILE A 327 -7.05 -10.18 10.56
N PHE A 328 -8.31 -10.62 10.55
CA PHE A 328 -9.20 -10.50 9.40
C PHE A 328 -9.44 -9.04 9.01
N LEU A 329 -9.80 -8.17 9.97
CA LEU A 329 -9.97 -6.74 9.73
C LEU A 329 -8.68 -6.12 9.21
N ARG A 330 -7.50 -6.48 9.74
CA ARG A 330 -6.22 -5.97 9.27
C ARG A 330 -5.95 -6.33 7.81
N LEU A 331 -6.35 -7.53 7.38
CA LEU A 331 -6.17 -8.03 6.02
C LEU A 331 -7.13 -7.40 5.01
N PHE A 332 -8.41 -7.29 5.36
CA PHE A 332 -9.47 -6.98 4.40
C PHE A 332 -10.03 -5.55 4.56
N PHE A 333 -9.85 -4.97 5.75
CA PHE A 333 -10.46 -3.71 6.15
C PHE A 333 -9.48 -2.88 7.01
N TYR A 334 -8.26 -2.63 6.51
CA TYR A 334 -7.19 -1.94 7.26
C TYR A 334 -7.64 -0.66 7.98
N ASN A 335 -8.41 0.21 7.33
CA ASN A 335 -8.94 1.43 7.97
C ASN A 335 -9.92 1.10 9.13
N ARG A 336 -10.74 0.06 8.97
CA ARG A 336 -11.64 -0.43 10.03
C ARG A 336 -10.86 -1.11 11.16
N PHE A 337 -9.74 -1.76 10.83
CA PHE A 337 -8.81 -2.31 11.82
C PHE A 337 -8.20 -1.20 12.67
N LEU A 338 -7.65 -0.14 12.06
CA LEU A 338 -7.08 1.00 12.82
C LEU A 338 -8.12 1.62 13.76
N ASN A 339 -9.34 1.88 13.26
CA ASN A 339 -10.42 2.46 14.06
C ASN A 339 -10.88 1.58 15.25
N LEU A 340 -10.67 0.27 15.17
CA LEU A 340 -11.07 -0.67 16.24
C LEU A 340 -9.91 -1.05 17.15
N TYR A 341 -8.69 -1.11 16.62
CA TYR A 341 -7.51 -1.59 17.34
C TYR A 341 -7.04 -0.61 18.40
N ASP A 342 -7.02 0.69 18.10
CA ASP A 342 -6.53 1.70 19.03
C ASP A 342 -7.42 1.85 20.27
N PRO A 343 -8.76 2.02 20.15
CA PRO A 343 -9.65 2.06 21.32
C PRO A 343 -9.57 0.78 22.15
N PHE A 344 -9.41 -0.36 21.47
CA PHE A 344 -9.26 -1.66 22.11
C PHE A 344 -7.99 -1.75 22.94
N VAL A 345 -6.83 -1.37 22.37
CA VAL A 345 -5.54 -1.36 23.08
C VAL A 345 -5.64 -0.47 24.32
N LYS A 346 -6.21 0.73 24.21
CA LYS A 346 -6.38 1.61 25.37
C LYS A 346 -7.24 0.97 26.46
N LYS A 347 -8.41 0.41 26.10
CA LYS A 347 -9.31 -0.25 27.07
C LYS A 347 -8.61 -1.41 27.77
N TYR A 348 -7.83 -2.19 27.03
CA TYR A 348 -7.06 -3.29 27.58
C TYR A 348 -5.98 -2.83 28.56
N LEU A 349 -5.17 -1.83 28.17
CA LEU A 349 -4.12 -1.29 29.05
C LEU A 349 -4.74 -0.71 30.33
N ARG A 350 -5.87 0.00 30.22
CA ARG A 350 -6.64 0.49 31.39
C ARG A 350 -7.04 -0.65 32.33
N TRP A 351 -7.54 -1.76 31.79
CA TRP A 351 -7.96 -2.90 32.60
C TRP A 351 -6.76 -3.62 33.25
N LYS A 352 -5.72 -3.91 32.48
CA LYS A 352 -4.56 -4.70 32.95
C LYS A 352 -3.62 -3.95 33.88
N LEU A 353 -3.58 -2.62 33.79
CA LEU A 353 -2.76 -1.75 34.64
C LEU A 353 -3.62 -1.00 35.66
N ASN A 354 -4.84 -1.46 35.92
CA ASN A 354 -5.77 -0.80 36.85
C ASN A 354 -5.21 -0.70 38.27
N ASP A 355 -4.40 -1.67 38.69
CA ASP A 355 -3.65 -1.69 39.95
C ASP A 355 -2.77 -0.46 40.12
N VAL A 356 -2.09 -0.02 39.06
CA VAL A 356 -1.30 1.22 39.05
C VAL A 356 -2.23 2.43 38.90
N ILE A 357 -3.13 2.41 37.92
CA ILE A 357 -4.02 3.55 37.60
C ILE A 357 -4.86 3.98 38.81
N ALA A 358 -5.36 3.04 39.61
CA ALA A 358 -6.18 3.32 40.78
C ALA A 358 -5.45 4.15 41.83
N GLN A 359 -4.12 4.00 41.96
CA GLN A 359 -3.29 4.74 42.91
C GLN A 359 -3.21 6.24 42.60
N TYR A 360 -3.52 6.64 41.35
CA TYR A 360 -3.36 8.00 40.87
C TYR A 360 -4.66 8.82 40.79
N LYS A 361 -5.83 8.20 41.03
CA LYS A 361 -7.14 8.88 40.86
C LYS A 361 -7.37 10.06 41.81
N ASN A 362 -6.77 10.02 43.01
CA ASN A 362 -7.01 11.01 44.08
C ASN A 362 -5.71 11.68 44.56
N VAL A 363 -4.65 11.67 43.75
CA VAL A 363 -3.37 12.24 44.14
C VAL A 363 -3.41 13.77 44.00
N SER A 364 -3.10 14.47 45.09
CA SER A 364 -2.94 15.92 45.10
C SER A 364 -1.72 16.34 44.29
N VAL A 365 -1.87 17.37 43.47
CA VAL A 365 -0.79 17.90 42.62
C VAL A 365 0.01 18.91 43.45
N PRO A 366 1.29 18.65 43.74
CA PRO A 366 2.13 19.66 44.36
C PRO A 366 2.33 20.83 43.37
N PRO A 367 2.40 22.09 43.86
CA PRO A 367 2.70 23.23 43.01
C PRO A 367 4.06 23.06 42.33
N SER A 368 4.11 23.28 41.01
CA SER A 368 5.36 23.15 40.25
C SER A 368 6.27 24.35 40.49
N PRO A 369 7.56 24.15 40.79
CA PRO A 369 8.51 25.24 40.93
C PRO A 369 8.86 25.81 39.55
N SER A 370 8.09 26.79 39.09
CA SER A 370 8.44 27.64 37.94
C SER A 370 9.74 28.40 38.23
N LYS A 371 10.80 28.12 37.46
CA LYS A 371 11.92 29.05 37.29
C LYS A 371 12.48 28.95 35.87
N ASP A 372 12.64 30.11 35.21
CA ASP A 372 13.52 30.26 34.04
C ASP A 372 14.94 29.91 34.48
N LYS A 373 15.33 28.66 34.21
CA LYS A 373 16.68 28.15 34.44
C LYS A 373 17.07 27.26 33.26
N PRO A 374 18.38 27.17 32.94
CA PRO A 374 18.86 26.12 32.06
C PRO A 374 18.39 24.76 32.61
N TYR A 375 17.66 24.03 31.77
CA TYR A 375 17.19 22.67 32.04
C TYR A 375 18.02 21.66 31.25
N PRO A 376 18.21 20.43 31.77
CA PRO A 376 18.94 19.39 31.05
C PRO A 376 18.19 18.91 29.81
N ILE A 377 18.94 18.67 28.73
CA ILE A 377 18.45 18.10 27.48
C ILE A 377 19.04 16.70 27.34
N TRP A 378 18.16 15.72 27.23
CA TRP A 378 18.50 14.30 27.18
C TRP A 378 18.34 13.77 25.76
N ILE A 379 19.41 13.16 25.25
CA ILE A 379 19.41 12.40 24.00
C ILE A 379 19.90 10.99 24.29
N CYS A 380 19.30 9.99 23.66
CA CYS A 380 19.79 8.61 23.75
C CYS A 380 20.31 8.13 22.39
N TRP A 381 21.60 7.77 22.35
CA TRP A 381 22.17 6.97 21.26
C TRP A 381 23.04 5.87 21.88
N TRP A 382 22.48 4.67 21.92
CA TRP A 382 22.98 3.57 22.74
C TRP A 382 24.45 3.20 22.45
N GLN A 383 24.84 3.28 21.18
CA GLN A 383 26.17 2.94 20.69
C GLN A 383 27.21 4.05 20.93
N GLY A 384 26.82 5.22 21.44
CA GLY A 384 27.72 6.36 21.66
C GLY A 384 27.91 7.27 20.45
N GLU A 385 28.40 8.48 20.69
CA GLU A 385 28.51 9.58 19.71
C GLU A 385 29.27 9.19 18.45
N GLU A 386 30.40 8.49 18.60
CA GLU A 386 31.25 8.08 17.48
C GLU A 386 30.51 7.18 16.48
N ASN A 387 29.56 6.38 16.98
CA ASN A 387 28.77 5.44 16.20
C ASN A 387 27.46 6.04 15.67
N MET A 388 27.26 7.36 15.76
CA MET A 388 26.11 8.02 15.15
C MET A 388 26.21 8.00 13.62
N PRO A 389 25.18 7.53 12.90
CA PRO A 389 25.04 7.75 11.46
C PRO A 389 25.10 9.25 11.14
N GLU A 390 25.54 9.61 9.93
CA GLU A 390 25.76 11.01 9.55
C GLU A 390 24.59 11.93 9.91
N ILE A 391 23.37 11.54 9.56
CA ILE A 391 22.18 12.35 9.85
C ILE A 391 21.88 12.51 11.34
N VAL A 392 22.14 11.48 12.16
CA VAL A 392 22.00 11.52 13.62
C VAL A 392 23.06 12.44 14.21
N ARG A 393 24.29 12.34 13.69
CA ARG A 393 25.41 13.20 14.08
C ARG A 393 25.12 14.67 13.74
N SER A 394 24.55 14.94 12.58
CA SER A 394 24.13 16.29 12.16
C SER A 394 23.03 16.85 13.07
N CYS A 395 22.05 16.02 13.46
CA CYS A 395 21.04 16.40 14.45
C CYS A 395 21.69 16.75 15.80
N TYR A 396 22.58 15.89 16.30
CA TYR A 396 23.27 16.12 17.58
C TYR A 396 24.15 17.38 17.57
N ARG A 397 24.89 17.63 16.49
CA ARG A 397 25.67 18.87 16.28
C ARG A 397 24.78 20.11 16.32
N SER A 398 23.68 20.09 15.55
CA SER A 398 22.73 21.20 15.52
C SER A 398 22.16 21.52 16.91
N LEU A 399 21.89 20.49 17.73
CA LEU A 399 21.48 20.71 19.12
C LEU A 399 22.59 21.37 19.95
N ARG A 400 23.84 20.87 19.86
CA ARG A 400 24.97 21.40 20.65
C ARG A 400 25.21 22.88 20.41
N GLU A 401 25.08 23.33 19.17
CA GLU A 401 25.24 24.75 18.83
C GLU A 401 24.07 25.60 19.32
N GLN A 402 22.86 25.07 19.23
CA GLN A 402 21.65 25.77 19.62
C GLN A 402 21.38 25.71 21.13
N ALA A 403 22.14 24.93 21.89
CA ALA A 403 21.92 24.64 23.31
C ALA A 403 21.81 25.88 24.20
N LYS A 404 22.47 27.01 23.84
CA LYS A 404 22.40 28.30 24.54
C LYS A 404 22.43 28.20 26.09
N GLY A 405 23.37 27.41 26.62
CA GLY A 405 23.57 27.24 28.08
C GLY A 405 22.76 26.12 28.73
N HIS A 406 21.89 25.43 27.99
CA HIS A 406 21.24 24.20 28.45
C HIS A 406 22.25 23.03 28.46
N PRO A 407 22.42 22.29 29.58
CA PRO A 407 23.32 21.14 29.61
C PRO A 407 22.75 19.99 28.76
N ILE A 408 23.58 19.44 27.88
CA ILE A 408 23.22 18.30 27.02
C ILE A 408 23.84 17.03 27.57
N HIS A 409 23.02 15.99 27.73
CA HIS A 409 23.42 14.69 28.21
C HIS A 409 23.11 13.62 27.16
N LEU A 410 24.16 13.04 26.59
CA LEU A 410 24.06 11.89 25.69
C LEU A 410 24.10 10.59 26.52
N LEU A 411 22.97 9.88 26.54
CA LEU A 411 22.82 8.57 27.15
C LEU A 411 23.33 7.48 26.20
N THR A 412 24.23 6.66 26.72
CA THR A 412 24.85 5.52 26.05
C THR A 412 24.71 4.28 26.93
N LYS A 413 25.04 3.12 26.38
CA LYS A 413 25.08 1.86 27.12
C LYS A 413 26.00 1.91 28.36
N ASP A 414 27.03 2.78 28.33
CA ASP A 414 28.10 2.81 29.31
C ASP A 414 27.87 3.85 30.42
N ASN A 415 26.94 4.81 30.24
CA ASN A 415 26.77 5.92 31.17
C ASN A 415 25.34 6.13 31.71
N TYR A 416 24.33 5.44 31.17
CA TYR A 416 22.93 5.73 31.50
C TYR A 416 22.62 5.50 32.99
N THR A 417 23.29 4.54 33.63
CA THR A 417 23.13 4.21 35.06
C THR A 417 23.54 5.33 36.01
N SER A 418 24.35 6.29 35.53
CA SER A 418 24.70 7.49 36.31
C SER A 418 23.55 8.48 36.43
N TYR A 419 22.54 8.37 35.57
CA TYR A 419 21.41 9.31 35.49
C TYR A 419 20.07 8.70 35.87
N VAL A 420 19.90 7.39 35.67
CA VAL A 420 18.65 6.69 35.90
C VAL A 420 18.87 5.30 36.49
N SER A 421 18.04 4.92 37.45
CA SER A 421 18.01 3.55 37.98
C SER A 421 16.93 2.72 37.28
N LEU A 422 17.32 1.54 36.79
CA LEU A 422 16.39 0.56 36.21
C LEU A 422 16.34 -0.68 37.10
N PRO A 423 15.15 -1.26 37.35
CA PRO A 423 15.06 -2.56 38.03
C PRO A 423 15.74 -3.67 37.23
N ASP A 424 16.38 -4.63 37.93
CA ASP A 424 17.13 -5.74 37.32
C ASP A 424 16.32 -6.52 36.28
N TYR A 425 15.01 -6.73 36.53
CA TYR A 425 14.16 -7.46 35.59
C TYR A 425 14.00 -6.75 34.24
N VAL A 426 14.15 -5.41 34.19
CA VAL A 426 14.11 -4.64 32.94
C VAL A 426 15.39 -4.86 32.15
N VAL A 427 16.54 -4.78 32.83
CA VAL A 427 17.87 -5.02 32.25
C VAL A 427 17.95 -6.45 31.71
N ASN A 428 17.58 -7.43 32.54
CA ASN A 428 17.54 -8.85 32.18
C ASN A 428 16.65 -9.11 30.95
N LYS A 429 15.49 -8.44 30.83
CA LYS A 429 14.61 -8.58 29.66
C LYS A 429 15.23 -8.01 28.39
N PHE A 430 16.01 -6.93 28.50
CA PHE A 430 16.71 -6.36 27.35
C PHE A 430 17.84 -7.28 26.89
N GLU A 431 18.67 -7.77 27.82
CA GLU A 431 19.79 -8.66 27.52
C GLU A 431 19.33 -9.99 26.91
N GLN A 432 18.20 -10.52 27.38
CA GLN A 432 17.57 -11.73 26.82
C GLN A 432 16.84 -11.48 25.49
N GLY A 433 16.86 -10.25 24.97
CA GLY A 433 16.24 -9.89 23.69
C GLY A 433 14.71 -9.85 23.70
N PHE A 434 14.07 -9.83 24.88
CA PHE A 434 12.61 -9.70 24.99
C PHE A 434 12.13 -8.29 24.62
N ILE A 435 12.93 -7.27 24.92
CA ILE A 435 12.64 -5.89 24.53
C ILE A 435 13.74 -5.33 23.63
N SER A 436 13.34 -4.49 22.67
CA SER A 436 14.28 -3.86 21.74
C SER A 436 14.95 -2.65 22.39
N ILE A 437 16.05 -2.17 21.80
CA ILE A 437 16.69 -0.92 22.25
C ILE A 437 15.73 0.29 22.18
N THR A 438 14.82 0.32 21.20
CA THR A 438 13.80 1.36 21.13
C THR A 438 12.91 1.33 22.37
N HIS A 439 12.49 0.14 22.81
CA HIS A 439 11.69 0.02 24.03
C HIS A 439 12.49 0.35 25.28
N LEU A 440 13.77 -0.05 25.36
CA LEU A 440 14.62 0.31 26.49
C LEU A 440 14.78 1.83 26.59
N SER A 441 15.01 2.52 25.46
CA SER A 441 15.08 3.98 25.38
C SER A 441 13.80 4.65 25.90
N ASP A 442 12.64 4.11 25.54
CA ASP A 442 11.34 4.56 26.01
C ASP A 442 11.15 4.42 27.55
N ILE A 443 11.70 3.34 28.13
CA ILE A 443 11.67 3.09 29.57
C ILE A 443 12.64 4.00 30.31
N ILE A 444 13.86 4.12 29.79
CA ILE A 444 14.87 5.08 30.27
C ILE A 444 14.27 6.48 30.29
N ARG A 445 13.61 6.91 29.22
CA ARG A 445 12.88 8.20 29.16
C ARG A 445 11.91 8.34 30.32
N GLY A 446 11.07 7.34 30.58
CA GLY A 446 10.08 7.39 31.66
C GLY A 446 10.70 7.54 33.04
N CYS A 447 11.69 6.71 33.38
CA CYS A 447 12.38 6.78 34.67
C CYS A 447 13.18 8.09 34.82
N LEU A 448 13.93 8.47 33.78
CA LEU A 448 14.78 9.66 33.76
C LEU A 448 13.98 10.96 33.93
N MET A 449 12.87 11.11 33.22
CA MET A 449 12.01 12.29 33.34
C MET A 449 11.48 12.46 34.76
N TYR A 450 11.23 11.37 35.50
CA TYR A 450 10.79 11.46 36.88
C TYR A 450 11.94 11.82 37.83
N GLU A 451 13.10 11.18 37.68
CA GLU A 451 14.25 11.33 38.57
C GLU A 451 15.00 12.65 38.38
N GLN A 452 15.09 13.14 37.13
CA GLN A 452 15.91 14.29 36.75
C GLN A 452 15.11 15.45 36.15
N GLY A 453 13.96 15.18 35.53
CA GLY A 453 13.24 16.18 34.73
C GLY A 453 14.03 16.63 33.50
N GLY A 454 13.56 17.71 32.85
CA GLY A 454 14.19 18.29 31.66
C GLY A 454 13.53 17.89 30.35
N LEU A 455 14.21 18.17 29.24
CA LEU A 455 13.70 17.97 27.89
C LEU A 455 14.26 16.67 27.29
N TRP A 456 13.38 15.74 26.94
CA TRP A 456 13.75 14.61 26.09
C TRP A 456 13.70 15.02 24.62
N VAL A 457 14.75 14.70 23.89
CA VAL A 457 14.85 14.87 22.44
C VAL A 457 15.30 13.55 21.82
N ASP A 458 14.56 13.04 20.84
CA ASP A 458 15.06 11.92 20.06
C ASP A 458 16.29 12.33 19.24
N ALA A 459 17.26 11.41 19.09
CA ALA A 459 18.53 11.68 18.41
C ALA A 459 18.42 12.10 16.92
N THR A 460 17.23 12.02 16.32
CA THR A 460 16.98 12.46 14.92
C THR A 460 16.22 13.78 14.81
N VAL A 461 16.23 14.61 15.85
CA VAL A 461 15.66 15.96 15.76
C VAL A 461 16.76 16.96 15.41
N PHE A 462 16.62 17.61 14.26
CA PHE A 462 17.51 18.67 13.80
C PHE A 462 16.99 20.04 14.26
N PHE A 463 17.88 20.85 14.84
CA PHE A 463 17.57 22.16 15.43
C PHE A 463 18.00 23.29 14.49
N THR A 464 17.09 24.22 14.23
CA THR A 464 17.36 25.46 13.48
C THR A 464 17.25 26.71 14.35
N SER A 465 16.86 26.56 15.62
CA SER A 465 16.82 27.62 16.63
C SER A 465 17.07 27.02 18.02
N PRO A 466 17.32 27.86 19.06
CA PRO A 466 17.51 27.39 20.43
C PRO A 466 16.35 26.52 20.97
N PRO A 467 16.60 25.68 21.99
CA PRO A 467 15.55 25.01 22.76
C PRO A 467 14.45 26.00 23.20
N PRO A 468 13.21 25.51 23.35
CA PRO A 468 12.07 26.39 23.63
C PRO A 468 12.21 27.00 25.02
N GLN A 469 11.72 28.24 25.17
CA GLN A 469 11.51 28.80 26.50
C GLN A 469 10.27 28.12 27.11
N ILE A 470 10.47 27.43 28.23
CA ILE A 470 9.42 26.63 28.87
C ILE A 470 8.95 27.35 30.12
N THR A 471 7.72 27.87 30.08
CA THR A 471 7.13 28.66 31.18
C THR A 471 6.26 27.84 32.13
N GLY A 472 5.94 26.59 31.76
CA GLY A 472 5.13 25.66 32.55
C GLY A 472 5.88 24.38 32.93
N SER A 473 5.21 23.48 33.65
CA SER A 473 5.79 22.21 34.12
C SER A 473 5.83 21.08 33.08
N VAL A 474 5.23 21.33 31.91
CA VAL A 474 5.10 20.39 30.80
C VAL A 474 5.23 21.14 29.49
N PHE A 475 6.01 20.62 28.54
CA PHE A 475 6.06 21.14 27.18
C PHE A 475 6.24 20.01 26.16
N SER A 476 5.63 20.15 24.99
CA SER A 476 5.81 19.26 23.84
C SER A 476 5.42 20.00 22.56
N LEU A 477 5.72 19.44 21.39
CA LEU A 477 5.23 20.00 20.13
C LEU A 477 3.81 19.52 19.87
N ARG A 478 2.91 20.47 19.57
CA ARG A 478 1.49 20.24 19.33
C ARG A 478 1.12 20.76 17.94
N CYS A 479 0.51 19.95 17.09
CA CYS A 479 0.12 20.33 15.72
C CYS A 479 -1.41 20.62 15.61
N PRO A 480 -1.92 21.16 14.49
CA PRO A 480 -3.36 21.30 14.26
C PRO A 480 -4.05 19.95 13.95
N LYS A 481 -5.35 19.81 14.32
CA LYS A 481 -6.11 18.53 14.26
C LYS A 481 -6.39 18.00 12.84
N ASP A 482 -6.24 18.82 11.82
CA ASP A 482 -6.63 18.56 10.42
C ASP A 482 -5.59 17.79 9.60
N ARG A 483 -4.41 17.51 10.16
CA ARG A 483 -3.35 16.75 9.49
C ARG A 483 -3.34 15.31 9.96
N ASN A 484 -3.39 14.37 9.02
CA ASN A 484 -3.31 12.92 9.21
C ASN A 484 -1.96 12.50 9.83
N PHE A 485 -1.73 12.87 11.09
CA PHE A 485 -0.64 12.32 11.88
C PHE A 485 -1.07 10.97 12.46
N LEU A 486 -0.16 10.00 12.39
CA LEU A 486 -0.30 8.64 12.94
C LEU A 486 -0.29 8.62 14.49
N ASN A 487 -0.78 9.64 15.18
CA ASN A 487 -0.89 9.65 16.64
C ASN A 487 -2.33 9.33 17.07
N ILE A 488 -2.43 8.35 17.97
CA ILE A 488 -3.65 7.68 18.45
C ILE A 488 -4.80 8.62 18.85
N ARG A 489 -4.53 9.87 19.24
CA ARG A 489 -5.55 10.83 19.69
C ARG A 489 -5.36 12.25 19.17
N GLY A 490 -4.87 12.36 17.94
CA GLY A 490 -4.63 13.65 17.33
C GLY A 490 -3.46 14.36 17.99
N THR A 491 -3.17 15.52 17.43
CA THR A 491 -1.93 16.29 17.54
C THR A 491 -1.67 16.95 18.90
N ARG A 492 -2.08 16.33 20.02
CA ARG A 492 -2.02 16.87 21.40
C ARG A 492 -0.60 16.97 21.96
N TRP A 493 0.31 16.10 21.53
CA TRP A 493 1.73 16.08 21.90
C TRP A 493 2.53 15.25 20.89
N VAL A 494 3.86 15.30 21.01
CA VAL A 494 4.79 14.34 20.40
C VAL A 494 5.76 13.79 21.44
N THR A 495 5.94 12.48 21.47
CA THR A 495 6.76 11.80 22.49
C THR A 495 8.27 11.91 22.25
N PHE A 496 8.68 12.22 21.01
CA PHE A 496 10.08 12.44 20.64
C PHE A 496 10.64 13.80 21.08
N PHE A 497 9.78 14.70 21.56
CA PHE A 497 10.14 16.05 22.02
C PHE A 497 9.22 16.42 23.19
N PHE A 498 9.67 16.16 24.41
CA PHE A 498 8.80 16.21 25.58
C PHE A 498 9.58 16.63 26.84
N TYR A 499 9.10 17.68 27.50
CA TYR A 499 9.66 18.22 28.73
C TYR A 499 8.73 17.99 29.91
N LEU A 500 9.32 17.65 31.05
CA LEU A 500 8.66 17.56 32.34
C LEU A 500 9.55 18.11 33.45
N ASP A 501 8.95 18.81 34.41
CA ASP A 501 9.62 19.14 35.66
C ASP A 501 10.01 17.88 36.43
N LYS A 502 11.12 17.96 37.18
CA LYS A 502 11.55 16.87 38.07
C LYS A 502 10.44 16.53 39.06
N GLY A 503 10.12 15.24 39.19
CA GLY A 503 9.06 14.76 40.08
C GLY A 503 7.63 14.98 39.60
N HIS A 504 7.40 15.48 38.38
CA HIS A 504 6.05 15.73 37.85
C HIS A 504 5.19 14.46 37.85
N LEU A 505 3.89 14.58 38.15
CA LEU A 505 2.97 13.44 38.25
C LEU A 505 2.82 12.67 36.94
N ILE A 506 2.90 13.36 35.79
CA ILE A 506 2.94 12.70 34.47
C ILE A 506 4.16 11.78 34.38
N ALA A 507 5.34 12.25 34.76
CA ALA A 507 6.56 11.45 34.71
C ALA A 507 6.46 10.25 35.65
N LYS A 508 5.94 10.45 36.87
CA LYS A 508 5.77 9.40 37.87
C LYS A 508 4.85 8.28 37.39
N MET A 509 3.63 8.63 36.98
CA MET A 509 2.66 7.63 36.51
C MET A 509 3.13 6.98 35.20
N PHE A 510 3.79 7.72 34.31
CA PHE A 510 4.35 7.17 33.07
C PHE A 510 5.41 6.10 33.36
N ARG A 511 6.36 6.40 34.25
CA ARG A 511 7.35 5.43 34.74
C ARG A 511 6.66 4.17 35.31
N ASP A 512 5.72 4.36 36.22
CA ASP A 512 5.07 3.23 36.92
C ASP A 512 4.27 2.35 35.95
N LEU A 513 3.59 2.94 34.96
CA LEU A 513 2.91 2.20 33.89
C LEU A 513 3.90 1.40 33.03
N CYS A 514 5.03 1.99 32.64
CA CYS A 514 6.09 1.30 31.89
C CYS A 514 6.63 0.10 32.68
N LEU A 515 6.98 0.31 33.95
CA LEU A 515 7.55 -0.73 34.81
C LEU A 515 6.54 -1.86 35.07
N ALA A 516 5.29 -1.54 35.41
CA ALA A 516 4.25 -2.54 35.64
C ALA A 516 3.87 -3.33 34.38
N TYR A 517 3.88 -2.66 33.21
CA TYR A 517 3.68 -3.34 31.93
C TYR A 517 4.76 -4.40 31.70
N LEU A 518 6.02 -4.06 31.96
CA LEU A 518 7.15 -4.97 31.74
C LEU A 518 7.19 -6.14 32.73
N GLN A 519 6.69 -5.98 33.95
CA GLN A 519 6.54 -7.12 34.87
C GLN A 519 5.60 -8.18 34.26
N LYS A 520 4.53 -7.72 33.60
CA LYS A 520 3.49 -8.60 33.05
C LYS A 520 3.80 -9.13 31.64
N TYR A 521 4.58 -8.40 30.84
CA TYR A 521 4.75 -8.68 29.41
C TYR A 521 6.21 -8.66 28.94
N ASN A 522 6.54 -9.60 28.03
CA ASN A 522 7.83 -9.68 27.32
C ASN A 522 7.74 -9.13 25.89
N ILE A 523 6.68 -8.41 25.54
CA ILE A 523 6.40 -7.92 24.20
C ILE A 523 5.76 -6.54 24.25
N MET A 524 5.99 -5.72 23.22
CA MET A 524 5.27 -4.47 23.04
C MET A 524 3.98 -4.68 22.22
N LEU A 525 2.84 -4.30 22.79
CA LEU A 525 1.50 -4.45 22.21
C LEU A 525 1.26 -3.51 21.03
N HIS A 526 1.83 -2.30 21.08
CA HIS A 526 1.62 -1.26 20.09
C HIS A 526 2.88 -0.44 19.86
N TYR A 527 3.11 0.04 18.62
CA TYR A 527 4.26 0.91 18.32
C TYR A 527 4.25 2.19 19.16
N PHE A 528 3.08 2.84 19.25
CA PHE A 528 2.83 4.02 20.06
C PHE A 528 2.38 3.68 21.50
N LEU A 529 3.01 2.71 22.16
CA LEU A 529 2.60 2.27 23.50
C LEU A 529 2.65 3.44 24.52
N ILE A 530 3.66 4.29 24.43
CA ILE A 530 3.84 5.44 25.31
C ILE A 530 2.71 6.45 25.16
N ASP A 531 2.27 6.72 23.92
CA ASP A 531 1.16 7.63 23.68
C ASP A 531 -0.12 7.13 24.36
N PHE A 532 -0.35 5.83 24.38
CA PHE A 532 -1.45 5.25 25.18
C PHE A 532 -1.27 5.49 26.68
N PHE A 533 -0.05 5.42 27.21
CA PHE A 533 0.20 5.71 28.62
C PHE A 533 -0.04 7.19 28.95
N ILE A 534 0.45 8.13 28.15
CA ILE A 534 0.19 9.57 28.34
C ILE A 534 -1.31 9.86 28.25
N ASP A 535 -1.99 9.22 27.30
CA ASP A 535 -3.43 9.37 27.13
C ASP A 535 -4.24 8.70 28.27
N LEU A 536 -3.74 7.64 28.89
CA LEU A 536 -4.31 7.06 30.11
C LEU A 536 -4.07 7.96 31.33
N ILE A 537 -2.90 8.58 31.43
CA ILE A 537 -2.56 9.56 32.48
C ILE A 537 -3.51 10.75 32.40
N CYS A 538 -3.73 11.32 31.21
CA CYS A 538 -4.68 12.42 31.01
C CYS A 538 -6.11 12.04 31.43
N ASP A 539 -6.56 10.81 31.13
CA ASP A 539 -7.88 10.34 31.57
C ASP A 539 -7.96 10.07 33.09
N THR A 540 -6.82 9.92 33.79
CA THR A 540 -6.77 9.51 35.20
C THR A 540 -6.50 10.69 36.14
N ILE A 541 -5.66 11.63 35.72
CA ILE A 541 -5.23 12.80 36.51
C ILE A 541 -5.75 14.06 35.80
N PRO A 542 -6.83 14.70 36.28
CA PRO A 542 -7.40 15.89 35.64
C PRO A 542 -6.40 17.04 35.46
N ALA A 543 -5.52 17.27 36.44
CA ALA A 543 -4.49 18.29 36.34
C ALA A 543 -3.48 18.02 35.20
N ALA A 544 -3.10 16.76 34.96
CA ALA A 544 -2.26 16.40 33.84
C ALA A 544 -2.92 16.73 32.49
N ALA A 545 -4.23 16.48 32.37
CA ALA A 545 -4.98 16.86 31.17
C ALA A 545 -5.00 18.38 30.96
N VAL A 546 -5.13 19.15 32.05
CA VAL A 546 -5.06 20.62 32.03
C VAL A 546 -3.68 21.09 31.57
N ASP A 547 -2.59 20.56 32.12
CA ASP A 547 -1.24 20.97 31.74
C ASP A 547 -0.91 20.66 30.28
N ILE A 548 -1.29 19.48 29.78
CA ILE A 548 -1.17 19.14 28.36
C ILE A 548 -2.02 20.08 27.48
N SER A 549 -3.19 20.51 27.96
CA SER A 549 -4.06 21.41 27.18
C SER A 549 -3.50 22.83 27.03
N LYS A 550 -2.68 23.28 27.98
CA LYS A 550 -1.99 24.59 27.97
C LYS A 550 -0.82 24.66 26.98
N ILE A 551 -0.34 23.51 26.49
CA ILE A 551 0.72 23.47 25.46
C ILE A 551 0.22 24.22 24.20
N PRO A 552 0.92 25.27 23.75
CA PRO A 552 0.53 26.04 22.58
C PRO A 552 0.45 25.18 21.33
N ILE A 553 -0.56 25.41 20.49
CA ILE A 553 -0.64 24.80 19.17
C ILE A 553 0.36 25.50 18.26
N SER A 554 1.24 24.73 17.64
CA SER A 554 2.14 25.20 16.59
C SER A 554 1.67 24.67 15.23
N PRO A 555 1.71 25.46 14.15
CA PRO A 555 1.51 24.96 12.79
C PRO A 555 2.67 24.06 12.30
N ALA A 556 3.61 23.71 13.19
CA ALA A 556 4.86 23.01 12.92
C ALA A 556 4.73 21.79 12.01
N LEU A 557 5.42 21.88 10.87
CA LEU A 557 5.66 20.81 9.92
C LEU A 557 6.91 20.01 10.32
N THR A 558 6.91 19.45 11.54
CA THR A 558 8.09 18.78 12.13
C THR A 558 8.67 17.69 11.24
N HIS A 559 7.85 17.01 10.43
CA HIS A 559 8.30 15.93 9.54
C HIS A 559 8.48 16.35 8.08
N ALA A 560 8.17 17.59 7.67
CA ALA A 560 8.21 17.94 6.25
C ALA A 560 9.60 17.80 5.63
N LEU A 561 10.66 18.09 6.40
CA LEU A 561 12.03 17.99 5.92
C LEU A 561 12.46 16.55 5.61
N VAL A 562 11.91 15.54 6.31
CA VAL A 562 12.31 14.13 6.11
C VAL A 562 11.98 13.64 4.70
N TYR A 563 10.86 14.12 4.14
CA TYR A 563 10.41 13.76 2.79
C TYR A 563 11.21 14.43 1.68
N LYS A 564 12.05 15.40 2.04
CA LYS A 564 12.85 16.21 1.11
C LYS A 564 14.32 15.85 1.12
N LEU A 565 14.77 14.96 2.00
CA LEU A 565 16.19 14.63 2.20
C LEU A 565 16.92 14.21 0.91
N SER A 566 16.25 13.49 0.01
CA SER A 566 16.83 13.04 -1.27
C SER A 566 16.65 14.02 -2.43
N GLU A 567 15.93 15.13 -2.23
CA GLU A 567 15.70 16.14 -3.28
C GLU A 567 16.85 17.16 -3.32
N GLU A 568 17.01 17.85 -4.46
CA GLU A 568 17.93 18.99 -4.60
C GLU A 568 17.65 20.04 -3.52
N TYR A 569 18.70 20.54 -2.87
CA TYR A 569 18.59 21.54 -1.81
C TYR A 569 18.01 22.85 -2.36
N ASN A 570 16.97 23.34 -1.71
CA ASN A 570 16.34 24.63 -2.01
C ASN A 570 16.34 25.50 -0.75
N ALA A 571 17.15 26.55 -0.77
CA ALA A 571 17.32 27.46 0.37
C ALA A 571 16.02 28.19 0.75
N ALA A 572 15.26 28.69 -0.22
CA ALA A 572 14.01 29.41 0.03
C ALA A 572 12.98 28.52 0.73
N TYR A 573 12.84 27.27 0.27
CA TYR A 573 11.96 26.29 0.90
C TYR A 573 12.46 25.89 2.30
N PHE A 574 13.77 25.74 2.48
CA PHE A 574 14.34 25.44 3.80
C PHE A 574 14.05 26.56 4.80
N GLU A 575 14.23 27.82 4.41
CA GLU A 575 13.90 28.98 5.24
C GLU A 575 12.41 29.03 5.57
N GLU A 576 11.54 28.77 4.59
CA GLU A 576 10.10 28.67 4.83
C GLU A 576 9.77 27.60 5.86
N LEU A 577 10.35 26.40 5.75
CA LEU A 577 10.18 25.35 6.74
C LEU A 577 10.65 25.79 8.13
N CYS A 578 11.81 26.44 8.23
CA CYS A 578 12.34 26.94 9.50
C CYS A 578 11.43 28.00 10.15
N ARG A 579 10.67 28.78 9.35
CA ARG A 579 9.66 29.71 9.87
C ARG A 579 8.46 28.98 10.48
N THR A 580 8.15 27.76 10.03
CA THR A 580 7.03 26.96 10.57
C THR A 580 7.39 26.16 11.81
N THR A 581 8.64 25.69 11.93
CA THR A 581 9.13 24.92 13.08
C THR A 581 10.65 25.04 13.18
N SER A 582 11.14 25.18 14.41
CA SER A 582 12.58 25.16 14.71
C SER A 582 13.16 23.75 14.92
N TYR A 583 12.28 22.75 14.99
CA TYR A 583 12.64 21.37 15.33
C TYR A 583 12.10 20.43 14.24
N HIS A 584 13.02 19.77 13.54
CA HIS A 584 12.71 18.93 12.38
C HIS A 584 13.03 17.47 12.72
N LYS A 585 12.00 16.62 12.78
CA LYS A 585 12.12 15.18 13.02
C LYS A 585 12.49 14.47 11.72
N LEU A 586 13.67 13.85 11.71
CA LEU A 586 14.23 13.14 10.56
C LEU A 586 14.22 11.61 10.78
N GLU A 587 14.51 10.88 9.71
CA GLU A 587 14.66 9.42 9.68
C GLU A 587 16.10 9.06 9.30
N TRP A 588 16.70 8.12 10.02
CA TRP A 588 18.10 7.75 9.82
C TRP A 588 18.32 6.46 9.05
N ARG A 589 17.27 5.65 8.86
CA ARG A 589 17.36 4.34 8.18
C ARG A 589 17.20 4.44 6.66
N GLY A 590 16.87 5.62 6.14
CA GLY A 590 16.80 5.86 4.70
C GLY A 590 18.18 5.82 4.06
N ARG A 591 18.20 5.55 2.75
CA ARG A 591 19.41 5.72 1.93
C ARG A 591 19.34 7.10 1.29
N TYR A 592 20.28 7.95 1.66
CA TYR A 592 20.35 9.33 1.19
C TYR A 592 21.72 9.57 0.59
N GLU A 593 21.76 10.34 -0.50
CA GLU A 593 22.98 10.73 -1.18
C GLU A 593 23.20 12.23 -0.97
N GLN A 594 24.45 12.64 -0.80
CA GLN A 594 24.79 14.06 -0.59
C GLN A 594 24.56 14.90 -1.86
N TYR A 595 24.63 14.26 -3.03
CA TYR A 595 24.44 14.91 -4.33
C TYR A 595 23.47 14.11 -5.19
N LEU A 596 22.61 14.81 -5.92
CA LEU A 596 21.73 14.27 -6.95
C LEU A 596 22.07 14.99 -8.27
N ASN A 597 22.52 14.24 -9.28
CA ASN A 597 22.94 14.79 -10.58
C ASN A 597 23.96 15.95 -10.44
N GLY A 598 24.92 15.82 -9.52
CA GLY A 598 25.96 16.83 -9.28
C GLY A 598 25.52 18.03 -8.44
N LYS A 599 24.25 18.11 -8.02
CA LYS A 599 23.74 19.19 -7.16
C LYS A 599 23.54 18.70 -5.73
N LEU A 600 23.79 19.59 -4.77
CA LEU A 600 23.64 19.32 -3.34
C LEU A 600 22.18 18.95 -3.01
N THR A 601 21.96 17.88 -2.24
CA THR A 601 20.62 17.51 -1.73
C THR A 601 20.35 18.14 -0.37
N PHE A 602 19.11 18.09 0.14
CA PHE A 602 18.84 18.48 1.53
C PHE A 602 19.65 17.65 2.53
N TYR A 603 19.81 16.34 2.30
CA TYR A 603 20.69 15.49 3.11
C TYR A 603 22.15 15.96 3.07
N GLY A 604 22.65 16.23 1.87
CA GLY A 604 23.99 16.78 1.67
C GLY A 604 24.18 18.11 2.40
N TYR A 605 23.23 19.02 2.27
CA TYR A 605 23.25 20.31 2.96
C TYR A 605 23.30 20.15 4.48
N LEU A 606 22.46 19.30 5.07
CA LEU A 606 22.45 19.09 6.53
C LEU A 606 23.77 18.50 7.06
N ASN A 607 24.45 17.66 6.28
CA ASN A 607 25.69 17.01 6.68
C ASN A 607 26.95 17.84 6.40
N LEU A 608 26.96 18.59 5.29
CA LEU A 608 28.10 19.39 4.83
C LEU A 608 28.07 20.82 5.38
N ARG A 609 26.98 21.24 6.02
CA ARG A 609 26.89 22.52 6.70
C ARG A 609 28.04 22.63 7.71
N HIS A 610 28.99 23.51 7.41
CA HIS A 610 30.04 23.87 8.36
C HIS A 610 29.40 24.62 9.51
N PHE A 611 29.37 23.97 10.65
CA PHE A 611 28.98 24.61 11.89
C PHE A 611 30.24 25.07 12.62
N SER A 612 30.27 26.33 13.05
CA SER A 612 31.36 26.87 13.85
C SER A 612 31.46 26.06 15.15
N SER A 613 32.63 25.49 15.43
CA SER A 613 32.88 24.75 16.67
C SER A 613 32.46 25.59 17.89
N PRO A 614 31.78 25.03 18.89
CA PRO A 614 31.56 25.74 20.15
C PRO A 614 32.90 25.93 20.84
N THR A 615 33.30 27.19 21.03
CA THR A 615 34.34 27.61 21.99
C THR A 615 33.91 27.36 23.42
#